data_AF-A0A6I4ZZ95-F1
#
_entry.id   AF-A0A6I4ZZ95-F1
#
_cell.length_a   1.000
_cell.length_b   1.000
_cell.length_c   1.000
_cell.angle_alpha   90.00
_cell.angle_beta   90.00
_cell.angle_gamma   90.00
#
_symmetry.space_group_name_H-M   'P 1'
#
loop_
_entity.id
_entity.type
_entity.pdbx_description
1 polymer ?
#
loop_
_entity_poly.entity_id
_entity_poly.type
_entity_poly.pdbx_seq_one_letter_code
_entity_poly.pdbx_strand_id
1 'polypeptide(L)'
;MAVPEDLDPNSTGGRLDNNGAAPGENGSTPDGSELYAQIEDDEPAAPAEPQTREDRIKATAAVRAKAANDMREAMRPLLGDLMDKVSDTELTGNIYYNLFPNLMPSSGWGPVAIWFRFRPNGNNPEECVMEAICIAPTPEGTEPPPAPPVHELDVDDSWTLAPEIGGLAMVMDQDTGNMPWVQKGVHSLEGGSLQLADYNEMKLRHFYAVLETYLEREW
;
A
#
# COMPACT_ATOMS: atom_id res chain seq x y z
N MET A 1 16.93 29.68 -44.70
CA MET A 1 15.49 29.79 -45.03
C MET A 1 14.77 29.81 -43.69
N ALA A 2 14.60 30.99 -43.10
CA ALA A 2 13.50 31.93 -43.31
C ALA A 2 12.27 31.51 -42.48
N VAL A 3 12.22 32.10 -41.29
CA VAL A 3 11.04 32.25 -40.42
C VAL A 3 10.05 33.19 -41.10
N PRO A 4 8.74 33.06 -40.84
CA PRO A 4 7.93 34.25 -40.68
C PRO A 4 7.20 34.27 -39.33
N GLU A 5 7.37 35.41 -38.64
CA GLU A 5 6.61 35.89 -37.50
C GLU A 5 5.19 36.34 -37.94
N ASP A 6 4.38 36.67 -36.93
CA ASP A 6 3.11 37.41 -36.96
C ASP A 6 1.81 36.58 -36.97
N LEU A 7 1.33 36.26 -35.76
CA LEU A 7 -0.09 36.16 -35.46
C LEU A 7 -0.44 37.05 -34.26
N ASP A 8 -1.25 38.07 -34.55
CA ASP A 8 -1.84 39.09 -33.69
C ASP A 8 -2.81 38.48 -32.65
N PRO A 9 -2.67 38.80 -31.34
CA PRO A 9 -3.45 38.17 -30.28
C PRO A 9 -4.88 38.72 -30.09
N ASN A 10 -5.48 39.46 -31.03
CA ASN A 10 -6.80 40.09 -30.75
C ASN A 10 -7.80 40.25 -31.92
N SER A 11 -7.88 39.31 -32.89
CA SER A 11 -8.98 39.33 -33.86
C SER A 11 -10.13 38.38 -33.47
N THR A 12 -11.19 38.96 -32.94
CA THR A 12 -12.49 38.34 -32.69
C THR A 12 -13.32 38.28 -33.98
N GLY A 13 -13.94 37.13 -34.25
CA GLY A 13 -14.98 36.93 -35.26
C GLY A 13 -15.32 35.45 -35.35
N GLY A 14 -16.56 34.97 -35.31
CA GLY A 14 -17.89 35.57 -35.18
C GLY A 14 -18.88 34.41 -35.05
N ARG A 15 -19.96 34.63 -34.30
CA ARG A 15 -21.03 33.67 -33.99
C ARG A 15 -21.69 33.07 -35.24
N LEU A 16 -22.04 31.79 -35.15
CA LEU A 16 -23.16 31.21 -35.89
C LEU A 16 -24.31 31.02 -34.91
N ASP A 17 -25.34 31.84 -35.11
CA ASP A 17 -26.63 31.71 -34.44
C ASP A 17 -27.42 30.57 -35.13
N ASN A 18 -27.98 29.64 -34.36
CA ASN A 18 -29.06 28.80 -34.87
C ASN A 18 -30.13 28.66 -33.77
N ASN A 19 -31.23 29.38 -33.96
CA ASN A 19 -32.33 29.46 -33.00
C ASN A 19 -33.51 28.64 -33.56
N GLY A 20 -33.91 27.58 -32.87
CA GLY A 20 -35.10 26.81 -33.26
C GLY A 20 -35.24 25.42 -32.63
N ALA A 21 -35.43 25.32 -31.31
CA ALA A 21 -36.15 24.20 -30.67
C ALA A 21 -36.52 24.55 -29.22
N ALA A 22 -37.74 24.20 -28.81
CA ALA A 22 -38.32 24.37 -27.47
C ALA A 22 -37.53 23.58 -26.39
N PRO A 23 -37.67 23.88 -25.08
CA PRO A 23 -36.89 23.22 -24.03
C PRO A 23 -37.37 21.76 -23.86
N GLY A 24 -36.67 20.85 -24.52
CA GLY A 24 -36.77 19.41 -24.30
C GLY A 24 -35.88 19.02 -23.12
N GLU A 25 -36.41 18.13 -22.28
CA GLU A 25 -35.81 17.60 -21.06
C GLU A 25 -34.34 17.21 -21.23
N ASN A 26 -33.50 17.59 -20.26
CA ASN A 26 -32.11 17.16 -20.17
C ASN A 26 -32.07 15.63 -20.15
N GLY A 27 -31.65 15.03 -21.26
CA GLY A 27 -31.29 13.61 -21.31
C GLY A 27 -30.10 13.35 -20.41
N SER A 28 -30.33 12.60 -19.33
CA SER A 28 -29.31 12.09 -18.44
C SER A 28 -28.22 11.38 -19.25
N THR A 29 -26.97 11.76 -19.05
CA THR A 29 -25.82 10.89 -19.37
C THR A 29 -26.04 9.54 -18.66
N PRO A 30 -25.91 8.40 -19.35
CA PRO A 30 -26.02 7.09 -18.70
C PRO A 30 -24.95 6.99 -17.61
N ASP A 31 -25.35 6.81 -16.36
CA ASP A 31 -24.48 6.85 -15.18
C ASP A 31 -23.71 5.53 -14.93
N GLY A 32 -23.65 4.65 -15.93
CA GLY A 32 -23.01 3.34 -15.81
C GLY A 32 -23.77 2.35 -14.93
N SER A 33 -24.92 2.70 -14.35
CA SER A 33 -25.76 1.75 -13.58
C SER A 33 -26.29 0.60 -14.42
N GLU A 34 -26.46 0.81 -15.74
CA GLU A 34 -26.90 -0.23 -16.68
C GLU A 34 -25.86 -1.36 -16.86
N LEU A 35 -24.57 -1.11 -16.58
CA LEU A 35 -23.52 -2.15 -16.60
C LEU A 35 -23.60 -3.09 -15.39
N TYR A 36 -24.13 -2.62 -14.25
CA TYR A 36 -24.33 -3.44 -13.05
C TYR A 36 -25.63 -4.25 -13.09
N ALA A 37 -26.61 -3.84 -13.90
CA ALA A 37 -27.91 -4.49 -14.01
C ALA A 37 -27.91 -5.82 -14.79
N GLN A 38 -26.79 -6.18 -15.45
CA GLN A 38 -26.66 -7.38 -16.28
C GLN A 38 -25.87 -8.52 -15.63
N ILE A 39 -25.48 -8.39 -14.36
CA ILE A 39 -24.91 -9.50 -13.61
C ILE A 39 -26.10 -10.34 -13.11
N GLU A 40 -26.29 -11.53 -13.67
CA GLU A 40 -27.27 -12.49 -13.14
C GLU A 40 -26.85 -12.90 -11.72
N ASP A 41 -27.69 -12.58 -10.73
CA ASP A 41 -27.55 -12.92 -9.30
C ASP A 41 -27.72 -14.43 -9.05
N ASP A 42 -26.96 -15.28 -9.74
CA ASP A 42 -26.81 -16.70 -9.36
C ASP A 42 -25.69 -16.87 -8.32
N GLU A 43 -25.53 -15.87 -7.44
CA GLU A 43 -24.67 -16.01 -6.26
C GLU A 43 -25.31 -17.03 -5.31
N PRO A 44 -24.59 -18.11 -4.95
CA PRO A 44 -25.07 -19.01 -3.91
C PRO A 44 -25.34 -18.19 -2.66
N ALA A 45 -26.53 -18.37 -2.06
CA ALA A 45 -26.94 -17.65 -0.87
C ALA A 45 -25.80 -17.57 0.14
N ALA A 46 -25.38 -16.35 0.48
CA ALA A 46 -24.30 -16.12 1.42
C ALA A 46 -24.57 -16.94 2.69
N PRO A 47 -23.58 -17.67 3.21
CA PRO A 47 -23.76 -18.46 4.42
C PRO A 47 -24.29 -17.56 5.54
N ALA A 48 -25.30 -18.03 6.27
CA ALA A 48 -25.95 -17.26 7.32
C ALA A 48 -24.92 -16.66 8.28
N GLU A 49 -24.98 -15.34 8.48
CA GLU A 49 -23.99 -14.64 9.31
C GLU A 49 -24.00 -15.19 10.74
N PRO A 50 -22.82 -15.43 11.34
CA PRO A 50 -22.72 -15.89 12.73
C PRO A 50 -23.35 -14.90 13.71
N GLN A 51 -24.47 -15.31 14.31
CA GLN A 51 -25.33 -14.45 15.13
C GLN A 51 -24.73 -14.16 16.51
N THR A 52 -24.08 -15.15 17.13
CA THR A 52 -23.50 -14.99 18.48
C THR A 52 -22.01 -14.66 18.43
N ARG A 53 -21.49 -14.09 19.53
CA ARG A 53 -20.04 -13.85 19.68
C ARG A 53 -19.24 -15.15 19.59
N GLU A 54 -19.73 -16.23 20.18
CA GLU A 54 -19.06 -17.53 20.14
C GLU A 54 -19.00 -18.09 18.72
N ASP A 55 -20.09 -17.96 17.96
CA ASP A 55 -20.12 -18.39 16.56
C ASP A 55 -19.17 -17.55 15.70
N ARG A 56 -19.08 -16.23 15.94
CA ARG A 56 -18.11 -15.36 15.26
C ARG A 56 -16.67 -15.76 15.56
N ILE A 57 -16.36 -16.11 16.81
CA ILE A 57 -15.03 -16.58 17.21
C ILE A 57 -14.70 -17.89 16.49
N LYS A 58 -15.63 -18.87 16.51
CA LYS A 58 -15.42 -20.16 15.84
C LYS A 58 -15.27 -20.01 14.33
N ALA A 59 -16.13 -19.21 13.69
CA ALA A 59 -16.04 -18.94 12.25
C ALA A 59 -14.71 -18.28 11.89
N THR A 60 -14.28 -17.25 12.65
CA THR A 60 -13.00 -16.56 12.42
C THR A 60 -11.82 -17.50 12.62
N ALA A 61 -11.85 -18.37 13.64
CA ALA A 61 -10.82 -19.36 13.88
C ALA A 61 -10.73 -20.37 12.73
N ALA A 62 -11.86 -20.85 12.22
CA ALA A 62 -11.91 -21.77 11.08
C ALA A 62 -11.36 -21.13 9.81
N VAL A 63 -11.70 -19.86 9.52
CA VAL A 63 -11.15 -19.12 8.38
C VAL A 63 -9.63 -18.99 8.48
N ARG A 64 -9.11 -18.64 9.67
CA ARG A 64 -7.67 -18.54 9.92
C ARG A 64 -6.95 -19.87 9.76
N ALA A 65 -7.49 -20.95 10.34
CA ALA A 65 -6.91 -22.29 10.22
C ALA A 65 -6.90 -22.77 8.77
N LYS A 66 -7.98 -22.49 8.01
CA LYS A 66 -8.01 -22.80 6.57
C LYS A 66 -6.93 -22.02 5.81
N ALA A 67 -6.84 -20.71 6.01
CA ALA A 67 -5.83 -19.88 5.35
C ALA A 67 -4.40 -20.33 5.67
N ALA A 68 -4.14 -20.73 6.92
CA ALA A 68 -2.85 -21.27 7.33
C ALA A 68 -2.53 -22.57 6.59
N ASN A 69 -3.48 -23.51 6.52
CA ASN A 69 -3.30 -24.76 5.80
C ASN A 69 -3.12 -24.55 4.29
N ASP A 70 -3.89 -23.65 3.67
CA ASP A 70 -3.74 -23.30 2.26
C ASP A 70 -2.32 -22.76 1.98
N MET A 71 -1.81 -21.85 2.82
CA MET A 71 -0.44 -21.32 2.72
C MET A 71 0.61 -22.41 2.97
N ARG A 72 0.39 -23.28 3.96
CA ARG A 72 1.28 -24.40 4.30
C ARG A 72 1.49 -25.31 3.09
N GLU A 73 0.41 -25.70 2.43
CA GLU A 73 0.47 -26.56 1.25
C GLU A 73 1.02 -25.83 0.02
N ALA A 74 0.76 -24.53 -0.13
CA ALA A 74 1.35 -23.72 -1.20
C ALA A 74 2.88 -23.61 -1.07
N MET A 75 3.41 -23.53 0.16
CA MET A 75 4.85 -23.40 0.43
C MET A 75 5.57 -24.74 0.57
N ARG A 76 4.85 -25.85 0.79
CA ARG A 76 5.42 -27.21 0.93
C ARG A 76 6.31 -27.64 -0.24
N PRO A 77 6.02 -27.36 -1.52
CA PRO A 77 6.92 -27.69 -2.63
C PRO A 77 8.31 -27.04 -2.52
N LEU A 78 8.39 -25.88 -1.86
CA LEU A 78 9.62 -25.10 -1.72
C LEU A 78 10.38 -25.44 -0.43
N LEU A 79 9.64 -25.66 0.66
CA LEU A 79 10.19 -25.77 2.02
C LEU A 79 10.00 -27.14 2.68
N GLY A 80 9.29 -28.07 2.03
CA GLY A 80 9.12 -29.45 2.48
C GLY A 80 8.60 -29.58 3.91
N ASP A 81 9.21 -30.49 4.66
CA ASP A 81 8.83 -30.85 6.03
C ASP A 81 9.00 -29.70 7.05
N LEU A 82 9.73 -28.62 6.68
CA LEU A 82 9.79 -27.43 7.52
C LEU A 82 8.40 -26.84 7.74
N MET A 83 7.52 -26.96 6.73
CA MET A 83 6.14 -26.51 6.83
C MET A 83 5.35 -27.23 7.91
N ASP A 84 5.77 -28.36 8.45
CA ASP A 84 5.06 -29.00 9.58
C ASP A 84 5.46 -28.41 10.94
N LYS A 85 6.49 -27.55 10.99
CA LYS A 85 7.01 -26.91 12.21
C LYS A 85 6.60 -25.45 12.36
N VAL A 86 6.14 -24.82 11.28
CA VAL A 86 5.73 -23.40 11.28
C VAL A 86 4.32 -23.25 11.85
N SER A 87 4.13 -22.29 12.75
CA SER A 87 2.82 -22.05 13.37
C SER A 87 1.81 -21.40 12.40
N ASP A 88 0.50 -21.60 12.63
CA ASP A 88 -0.55 -20.93 11.84
C ASP A 88 -0.42 -19.40 11.89
N THR A 89 0.01 -18.87 13.04
CA THR A 89 0.27 -17.44 13.23
C THR A 89 1.39 -16.94 12.33
N GLU A 90 2.44 -17.72 12.10
CA GLU A 90 3.54 -17.32 11.22
C GLU A 90 3.17 -17.43 9.73
N LEU A 91 2.28 -18.37 9.38
CA LEU A 91 1.80 -18.56 8.00
C LEU A 91 0.75 -17.52 7.58
N THR A 92 -0.05 -17.04 8.53
CA THR A 92 -1.16 -16.11 8.25
C THR A 92 -0.97 -14.72 8.85
N GLY A 93 -0.04 -14.59 9.78
CA GLY A 93 0.20 -13.36 10.50
C GLY A 93 0.94 -12.36 9.63
N ASN A 94 0.30 -11.21 9.42
CA ASN A 94 0.99 -10.04 8.88
C ASN A 94 1.67 -9.27 10.03
N ILE A 95 2.70 -9.89 10.62
CA ILE A 95 3.43 -9.33 11.76
C ILE A 95 4.63 -8.54 11.24
N TYR A 96 4.64 -7.25 11.59
CA TYR A 96 5.75 -6.35 11.34
C TYR A 96 6.50 -6.08 12.63
N TYR A 97 7.81 -6.24 12.56
CA TYR A 97 8.74 -5.86 13.61
C TYR A 97 9.33 -4.49 13.28
N ASN A 98 9.78 -3.77 14.31
CA ASN A 98 10.49 -2.51 14.16
C ASN A 98 11.88 -2.68 14.78
N LEU A 99 12.91 -2.64 13.95
CA LEU A 99 14.29 -2.56 14.36
C LEU A 99 14.73 -1.10 14.23
N PHE A 100 14.81 -0.42 15.37
CA PHE A 100 15.24 0.96 15.46
C PHE A 100 16.68 1.11 14.89
N PRO A 101 16.96 2.14 14.07
CA PRO A 101 16.09 3.29 13.80
C PRO A 101 15.14 3.13 12.61
N ASN A 102 15.37 2.20 11.69
CA ASN A 102 14.77 2.36 10.37
C ASN A 102 14.56 1.08 9.54
N LEU A 103 14.62 -0.11 10.15
CA LEU A 103 14.34 -1.36 9.45
C LEU A 103 13.06 -2.00 10.02
N MET A 104 12.15 -2.39 9.14
CA MET A 104 10.88 -3.01 9.50
C MET A 104 10.77 -4.39 8.84
N PRO A 105 11.34 -5.44 9.44
CA PRO A 105 11.22 -6.79 8.91
C PRO A 105 9.83 -7.36 9.18
N SER A 106 9.35 -8.19 8.25
CA SER A 106 8.17 -9.03 8.44
C SER A 106 8.59 -10.50 8.59
N SER A 107 7.84 -11.27 9.38
CA SER A 107 8.07 -12.70 9.59
C SER A 107 7.25 -13.59 8.64
N GLY A 108 6.80 -13.05 7.51
CA GLY A 108 5.91 -13.78 6.60
C GLY A 108 6.61 -14.98 5.96
N TRP A 109 5.96 -16.14 6.02
CA TRP A 109 6.36 -17.34 5.26
C TRP A 109 5.69 -17.43 3.89
N GLY A 110 5.04 -16.35 3.44
CA GLY A 110 4.44 -16.27 2.11
C GLY A 110 5.49 -16.39 1.00
N PRO A 111 5.05 -16.45 -0.27
CA PRO A 111 5.95 -16.57 -1.41
C PRO A 111 7.00 -15.44 -1.48
N VAL A 112 6.66 -14.27 -0.95
CA VAL A 112 7.58 -13.14 -0.75
C VAL A 112 7.26 -12.46 0.58
N ALA A 113 8.26 -12.38 1.47
CA ALA A 113 8.25 -11.48 2.62
C ALA A 113 8.77 -10.11 2.17
N ILE A 114 8.14 -9.02 2.64
CA ILE A 114 8.61 -7.66 2.34
C ILE A 114 9.11 -7.00 3.61
N TRP A 115 10.31 -6.48 3.54
CA TRP A 115 10.90 -5.65 4.58
C TRP A 115 10.96 -4.21 4.09
N PHE A 116 10.70 -3.26 4.99
CA PHE A 116 10.84 -1.84 4.67
C PHE A 116 12.08 -1.28 5.34
N ARG A 117 12.82 -0.43 4.62
CA ARG A 117 13.89 0.37 5.21
C ARG A 117 13.74 1.83 4.79
N PHE A 118 13.82 2.73 5.76
CA PHE A 118 13.67 4.17 5.53
C PHE A 118 14.99 4.89 5.83
N ARG A 119 15.69 5.37 4.82
CA ARG A 119 16.98 6.04 4.99
C ARG A 119 16.82 7.56 4.82
N PRO A 120 17.49 8.39 5.63
CA PRO A 120 17.57 9.82 5.35
C PRO A 120 18.13 10.06 3.94
N ASN A 121 17.60 11.03 3.21
CA ASN A 121 18.23 11.52 1.99
C ASN A 121 19.29 12.59 2.34
N GLY A 122 20.46 12.12 2.78
CA GLY A 122 21.49 13.01 3.34
C GLY A 122 20.98 13.74 4.58
N ASN A 123 21.07 15.07 4.57
CA ASN A 123 20.57 15.94 5.64
C ASN A 123 19.23 16.62 5.29
N ASN A 124 18.54 16.18 4.22
CA ASN A 124 17.26 16.75 3.84
C ASN A 124 16.15 16.17 4.75
N PRO A 125 15.49 16.98 5.61
CA PRO A 125 14.41 16.49 6.46
C PRO A 125 13.09 16.29 5.69
N GLU A 126 12.98 16.79 4.45
CA GLU A 126 11.78 16.68 3.63
C GLU A 126 11.73 15.39 2.80
N GLU A 127 12.81 14.60 2.79
CA GLU A 127 12.94 13.43 1.93
C GLU A 127 13.59 12.25 2.65
N CYS A 128 13.11 11.05 2.33
CA CYS A 128 13.77 9.81 2.70
C CYS A 128 13.75 8.83 1.52
N VAL A 129 14.70 7.91 1.52
CA VAL A 129 14.72 6.77 0.60
C VAL A 129 13.96 5.63 1.26
N MET A 130 12.84 5.24 0.66
CA MET A 130 12.08 4.06 1.05
C MET A 130 12.52 2.86 0.20
N GLU A 131 12.96 1.80 0.86
CA GLU A 131 13.33 0.54 0.21
C GLU A 131 12.31 -0.53 0.58
N ALA A 132 11.70 -1.16 -0.44
CA ALA A 132 10.95 -2.40 -0.28
C ALA A 132 11.84 -3.58 -0.67
N ILE A 133 12.25 -4.36 0.32
CA ILE A 133 13.15 -5.49 0.16
C ILE A 133 12.32 -6.76 0.14
N CYS A 134 12.17 -7.35 -1.05
CA CYS A 134 11.47 -8.61 -1.25
C CYS A 134 12.39 -9.79 -0.99
N ILE A 135 12.03 -10.65 -0.03
CA ILE A 135 12.80 -11.81 0.40
C ILE A 135 11.95 -13.06 0.17
N ALA A 136 12.46 -13.98 -0.65
CA ALA A 136 11.83 -15.28 -0.87
C ALA A 136 12.66 -16.39 -0.21
N PRO A 137 12.02 -17.41 0.37
CA PRO A 137 12.73 -18.58 0.87
C PRO A 137 13.40 -19.36 -0.26
N THR A 138 14.51 -20.01 0.06
CA THR A 138 15.26 -20.89 -0.85
C THR A 138 15.22 -22.32 -0.28
N PRO A 139 15.08 -23.37 -1.12
CA PRO A 139 15.11 -24.75 -0.63
C PRO A 139 16.38 -25.06 0.17
N GLU A 140 16.22 -25.87 1.21
CA GLU A 140 17.36 -26.27 2.04
C GLU A 140 18.43 -26.99 1.21
N GLY A 141 19.69 -26.64 1.44
CA GLY A 141 20.83 -27.22 0.72
C GLY A 141 21.02 -26.70 -0.71
N THR A 142 20.24 -25.71 -1.14
CA THR A 142 20.45 -25.01 -2.42
C THR A 142 21.05 -23.63 -2.20
N GLU A 143 21.83 -23.15 -3.17
CA GLU A 143 22.38 -21.80 -3.13
C GLU A 143 21.31 -20.78 -3.55
N PRO A 144 21.11 -19.68 -2.81
CA PRO A 144 20.19 -18.62 -3.22
C PRO A 144 20.57 -18.07 -4.59
N PRO A 145 19.59 -17.70 -5.43
CA PRO A 145 19.90 -17.00 -6.68
C PRO A 145 20.61 -15.67 -6.38
N PRO A 146 21.42 -15.16 -7.32
CA PRO A 146 21.98 -13.82 -7.20
C PRO A 146 20.87 -12.78 -6.98
N ALA A 147 21.14 -11.79 -6.14
CA ALA A 147 20.21 -10.69 -5.93
C ALA A 147 19.96 -9.97 -7.27
N PRO A 148 18.70 -9.69 -7.63
CA PRO A 148 18.41 -8.89 -8.82
C PRO A 148 18.95 -7.46 -8.66
N PRO A 149 19.16 -6.72 -9.76
CA PRO A 149 19.42 -5.30 -9.70
C PRO A 149 18.33 -4.56 -8.92
N VAL A 150 18.70 -3.47 -8.26
CA VAL A 150 17.71 -2.59 -7.62
C VAL A 150 16.88 -1.91 -8.70
N HIS A 151 15.56 -1.98 -8.56
CA HIS A 151 14.62 -1.17 -9.32
C HIS A 151 14.43 0.15 -8.58
N GLU A 152 14.93 1.23 -9.16
CA GLU A 152 14.78 2.57 -8.61
C GLU A 152 13.54 3.24 -9.21
N LEU A 153 12.72 3.82 -8.34
CA LEU A 153 11.57 4.66 -8.70
C LEU A 153 11.86 6.09 -8.24
N ASP A 154 11.46 7.08 -9.04
CA ASP A 154 11.49 8.49 -8.63
C ASP A 154 10.32 8.82 -7.67
N VAL A 155 10.34 9.99 -7.05
CA VAL A 155 9.37 10.40 -6.03
C VAL A 155 7.91 10.44 -6.53
N ASP A 156 7.72 10.73 -7.82
CA ASP A 156 6.42 10.82 -8.47
C ASP A 156 6.03 9.54 -9.24
N ASP A 157 6.91 8.53 -9.27
CA ASP A 157 6.64 7.27 -9.94
C ASP A 157 5.67 6.41 -9.14
N SER A 158 4.74 5.77 -9.83
CA SER A 158 3.84 4.79 -9.21
C SER A 158 4.59 3.50 -8.90
N TRP A 159 4.33 2.93 -7.73
CA TRP A 159 4.80 1.60 -7.33
C TRP A 159 4.34 0.49 -8.27
N THR A 160 3.31 0.72 -9.08
CA THR A 160 2.87 -0.24 -10.11
C THR A 160 3.89 -0.44 -11.23
N LEU A 161 4.87 0.47 -11.36
CA LEU A 161 6.00 0.31 -12.26
C LEU A 161 6.99 -0.76 -11.77
N ALA A 162 6.93 -1.15 -10.49
CA ALA A 162 7.70 -2.25 -9.89
C ALA A 162 6.84 -3.53 -9.78
N PRO A 163 6.70 -4.33 -10.87
CA PRO A 163 5.84 -5.51 -10.90
C PRO A 163 6.22 -6.57 -9.85
N GLU A 164 7.46 -6.60 -9.40
CA GLU A 164 7.98 -7.48 -8.36
C GLU A 164 7.30 -7.30 -6.98
N ILE A 165 6.70 -6.13 -6.73
CA ILE A 165 5.93 -5.84 -5.50
C ILE A 165 4.55 -6.53 -5.54
N GLY A 166 4.06 -6.85 -6.74
CA GLY A 166 2.77 -7.49 -6.95
C GLY A 166 1.60 -6.66 -6.44
N GLY A 167 0.60 -7.31 -5.83
CA GLY A 167 -0.64 -6.67 -5.39
C GLY A 167 -0.47 -5.57 -4.34
N LEU A 168 0.69 -5.49 -3.67
CA LEU A 168 0.96 -4.45 -2.68
C LEU A 168 1.29 -3.10 -3.30
N ALA A 169 1.62 -3.02 -4.59
CA ALA A 169 1.97 -1.77 -5.26
C ALA A 169 0.88 -0.70 -5.09
N MET A 170 -0.38 -1.07 -5.23
CA MET A 170 -1.51 -0.13 -5.04
C MET A 170 -1.65 0.38 -3.60
N VAL A 171 -1.27 -0.43 -2.61
CA VAL A 171 -1.28 -0.02 -1.19
C VAL A 171 -0.11 0.94 -0.94
N MET A 172 1.05 0.66 -1.53
CA MET A 172 2.22 1.52 -1.42
C MET A 172 2.00 2.89 -2.08
N ASP A 173 1.31 2.94 -3.21
CA ASP A 173 0.89 4.21 -3.83
C ASP A 173 -0.02 5.02 -2.89
N GLN A 174 -0.93 4.37 -2.16
CA GLN A 174 -1.80 5.05 -1.20
C GLN A 174 -1.00 5.60 -0.01
N ASP A 175 -0.10 4.79 0.55
CA ASP A 175 0.72 5.19 1.70
C ASP A 175 1.67 6.34 1.33
N THR A 176 2.40 6.19 0.22
CA THR A 176 3.38 7.20 -0.23
C THR A 176 2.71 8.46 -0.75
N GLY A 177 1.58 8.35 -1.45
CA GLY A 177 0.80 9.51 -1.90
C GLY A 177 0.26 10.38 -0.77
N ASN A 178 0.11 9.82 0.44
CA ASN A 178 -0.31 10.57 1.63
C ASN A 178 0.86 11.32 2.31
N MET A 179 2.11 10.87 2.15
CA MET A 179 3.25 11.40 2.89
C MET A 179 3.50 12.91 2.70
N PRO A 180 3.42 13.49 1.48
CA PRO A 180 3.58 14.93 1.29
C PRO A 180 2.54 15.76 2.05
N TRP A 181 1.32 15.23 2.19
CA TRP A 181 0.25 15.91 2.92
C TRP A 181 0.46 15.85 4.42
N VAL A 182 0.95 14.73 4.94
CA VAL A 182 1.36 14.59 6.35
C VAL A 182 2.48 15.59 6.65
N GLN A 183 3.54 15.62 5.82
CA GLN A 183 4.67 16.53 6.00
C GLN A 183 4.23 18.01 6.00
N LYS A 184 3.40 18.40 5.02
CA LYS A 184 2.81 19.75 4.96
C LYS A 184 1.96 20.08 6.18
N GLY A 185 1.18 19.11 6.66
CA GLY A 185 0.36 19.24 7.86
C GLY A 185 1.20 19.50 9.11
N VAL A 186 2.29 18.74 9.28
CA VAL A 186 3.23 18.90 10.41
C VAL A 186 3.88 20.28 10.41
N HIS A 187 4.32 20.77 9.25
CA HIS A 187 4.86 22.14 9.12
C HIS A 187 3.85 23.24 9.45
N SER A 188 2.55 22.93 9.37
CA SER A 188 1.47 23.89 9.63
C SER A 188 1.00 23.88 11.09
N LEU A 189 1.56 23.04 11.96
CA LEU A 189 1.14 22.92 13.36
C LEU A 189 1.54 24.13 14.20
N GLU A 190 0.54 24.83 14.74
CA GLU A 190 0.75 25.91 15.69
C GLU A 190 1.39 25.34 16.98
N GLY A 191 2.55 25.87 17.38
CA GLY A 191 3.28 25.42 18.56
C GLY A 191 4.24 24.24 18.33
N GLY A 192 4.32 23.69 17.11
CA GLY A 192 5.36 22.73 16.73
C GLY A 192 5.32 21.37 17.46
N SER A 193 4.16 21.01 18.04
CA SER A 193 3.97 19.74 18.74
C SER A 193 2.86 18.91 18.09
N LEU A 194 3.14 17.62 17.87
CA LEU A 194 2.19 16.67 17.32
C LEU A 194 1.45 15.95 18.47
N GLN A 195 0.12 15.96 18.43
CA GLN A 195 -0.71 15.19 19.36
C GLN A 195 -1.01 13.81 18.77
N LEU A 196 -0.73 12.76 19.53
CA LEU A 196 -0.94 11.37 19.11
C LEU A 196 -2.01 10.71 19.99
N ALA A 197 -2.79 9.81 19.39
CA ALA A 197 -3.83 9.04 20.05
C ALA A 197 -3.25 8.04 21.07
N ASP A 198 -3.97 7.90 22.19
CA ASP A 198 -3.54 7.04 23.29
C ASP A 198 -3.43 5.57 22.88
N TYR A 199 -4.44 5.02 22.21
CA TYR A 199 -4.52 3.58 21.96
C TYR A 199 -3.81 3.16 20.66
N ASN A 200 -4.14 3.78 19.53
CA ASN A 200 -3.71 3.30 18.21
C ASN A 200 -2.31 3.78 17.79
N GLU A 201 -1.77 4.84 18.42
CA GLU A 201 -0.48 5.44 18.03
C GLU A 201 0.63 5.22 19.06
N MET A 202 0.44 4.24 19.95
CA MET A 202 1.44 3.89 20.97
C MET A 202 2.81 3.53 20.39
N LYS A 203 2.86 2.88 19.21
CA LYS A 203 4.12 2.54 18.55
C LYS A 203 4.88 3.79 18.07
N LEU A 204 4.17 4.80 17.55
CA LEU A 204 4.76 6.07 17.15
C LEU A 204 5.30 6.82 18.37
N ARG A 205 4.51 6.92 19.44
CA ARG A 205 4.97 7.51 20.71
C ARG A 205 6.22 6.83 21.25
N HIS A 206 6.26 5.50 21.22
CA HIS A 206 7.43 4.74 21.66
C HIS A 206 8.65 5.00 20.76
N PHE A 207 8.47 5.06 19.43
CA PHE A 207 9.53 5.39 18.49
C PHE A 207 10.18 6.73 18.82
N TYR A 208 9.38 7.80 18.99
CA TYR A 208 9.90 9.13 19.32
C TYR A 208 10.61 9.17 20.68
N ALA A 209 10.10 8.49 21.71
CA ALA A 209 10.77 8.40 23.01
C ALA A 209 12.14 7.69 22.93
N VAL A 210 12.24 6.64 22.10
CA VAL A 210 13.53 5.97 21.84
C VAL A 210 14.46 6.89 21.05
N LEU A 211 13.95 7.58 20.03
CA LEU A 211 14.71 8.54 19.24
C LEU A 211 15.33 9.65 20.11
N GLU A 212 14.53 10.26 20.99
CA GLU A 212 15.01 11.27 21.96
C GLU A 212 16.14 10.71 22.83
N THR A 213 15.99 9.49 23.33
CA THR A 213 17.05 8.81 24.12
C THR A 213 18.36 8.65 23.35
N TYR A 214 18.34 8.49 22.02
CA TYR A 214 19.55 8.41 21.20
C TYR A 214 20.11 9.80 20.84
N LEU A 215 19.25 10.80 20.65
CA LEU A 215 19.65 12.18 20.36
C LEU A 215 20.28 12.88 21.57
N GLU A 216 19.83 12.54 22.77
CA GLU A 216 20.37 13.08 24.04
C GLU A 216 21.69 12.45 24.46
N ARG A 217 22.10 11.34 23.83
CA ARG A 217 23.42 10.75 24.11
C ARG A 217 24.51 11.67 23.56
N GLU A 218 25.51 11.96 24.37
CA GLU A 218 26.77 12.50 23.88
C GLU A 218 27.57 11.36 23.22
N TRP A 219 28.06 11.59 22.01
CA TRP A 219 28.79 10.62 21.18
C TRP A 219 30.27 10.97 21.07
#